data_AF-A0A9E0LFG7-F1
#
_entry.id   AF-A0A9E0LFG7-F1
#
_cell.length_a   1.000
_cell.length_b   1.000
_cell.length_c   1.000
_cell.angle_alpha   90.00
_cell.angle_beta   90.00
_cell.angle_gamma   90.00
#
_symmetry.space_group_name_H-M   'P 1'
#
loop_
_entity.id
_entity.type
_entity.pdbx_description
1 polymer ?
#
loop_
_entity_poly.entity_id
_entity_poly.type
_entity_poly.pdbx_seq_one_letter_code
_entity_poly.pdbx_strand_id
1 'polypeptide(L)'
;MTFKAFTTAALMSLLVGSSVSSGCASPASAEVTSGSDSMEGQSVSKVEPLKVSLKNCQAAAAYSAKARGFSMLVIEDGKIIFEDYPNGHSAAEPHELASGTKSFTGLCALAASEDGILSLDEKVSDTISEWQGDPKRENITIRELLSLTSGITSATGMAPPYAQALQAEITAKPGEKFQYGPAPFQVFGELMVRKLKAKNNTKGTDSTMVDYLKRRVLNLADIHVGLWRKGRDGMPLMPQGAALTAREWAKVGELVLNGGIAGGKQIIQSENVKTLFVGTAANPMYGLSWWLNRPMDAKLRSSIRTLTMASDLHYGAPGVPNDLVMAAGAGKQRLYVIPSMKLVVVRQADVKSELIPGADNTRFSDVTFWQLLTRGHADSEGASNRPRALPGLRRSGSMQGRQGGSAQSGVGQGGAGQGGRFMRLLDRNHDGVVDQKEKQVFRNFLQRKQKASSSEQ
;
A
#
# COMPACT_ATOMS: atom_id res chain seq x y z
N MET A 1 36.55 23.42 33.38
CA MET A 1 37.91 23.96 33.53
C MET A 1 38.85 22.77 33.54
N THR A 2 39.44 22.49 32.39
CA THR A 2 40.15 21.25 32.09
C THR A 2 41.65 21.45 32.31
N PHE A 3 42.27 20.41 32.85
CA PHE A 3 43.66 20.30 33.24
C PHE A 3 44.59 20.09 32.03
N LYS A 4 45.75 20.76 32.13
CA LYS A 4 47.14 20.41 31.73
C LYS A 4 47.42 19.50 30.53
N ALA A 5 48.28 20.04 29.65
CA ALA A 5 49.04 19.40 28.60
C ALA A 5 50.24 18.55 29.11
N PHE A 6 50.68 17.57 28.32
CA PHE A 6 52.08 17.17 28.13
C PHE A 6 52.27 16.33 26.83
N THR A 7 53.13 16.84 25.94
CA THR A 7 54.22 16.20 25.13
C THR A 7 54.06 14.92 24.28
N THR A 8 54.38 15.12 22.99
CA THR A 8 55.32 14.40 22.07
C THR A 8 55.33 12.88 21.90
N ALA A 9 55.19 12.42 20.65
CA ALA A 9 56.24 11.66 19.93
C ALA A 9 55.89 11.52 18.43
N ALA A 10 56.77 12.01 17.55
CA ALA A 10 56.78 11.73 16.12
C ALA A 10 57.88 10.71 15.85
N LEU A 11 57.56 9.63 15.12
CA LEU A 11 58.55 8.68 14.60
C LEU A 11 58.46 8.64 13.07
N MET A 12 59.62 8.81 12.45
CA MET A 12 59.89 8.86 11.02
C MET A 12 60.58 7.55 10.59
N SER A 13 60.53 7.25 9.29
CA SER A 13 61.30 6.22 8.51
C SER A 13 60.48 4.98 8.12
N LEU A 14 60.59 4.36 6.94
CA LEU A 14 61.60 4.41 5.88
C LEU A 14 61.00 3.80 4.59
N LEU A 15 61.39 4.34 3.42
CA LEU A 15 61.19 3.77 2.08
C LEU A 15 62.12 2.57 1.85
N VAL A 16 61.61 1.47 1.29
CA VAL A 16 62.37 0.57 0.41
C VAL A 16 61.43 0.11 -0.71
N GLY A 17 61.79 0.43 -1.95
CA GLY A 17 61.14 -0.08 -3.14
C GLY A 17 61.74 -1.40 -3.59
N SER A 18 60.90 -2.24 -4.18
CA SER A 18 61.35 -3.29 -5.11
C SER A 18 60.21 -3.62 -6.06
N SER A 19 60.43 -3.22 -7.30
CA SER A 19 59.69 -3.55 -8.51
C SER A 19 59.81 -5.03 -8.84
N VAL A 20 58.70 -5.70 -9.13
CA VAL A 20 58.70 -6.93 -9.93
C VAL A 20 57.57 -6.82 -10.95
N SER A 21 57.97 -6.78 -12.21
CA SER A 21 57.14 -6.82 -13.41
C SER A 21 56.45 -8.18 -13.58
N SER A 22 55.14 -8.19 -13.78
CA SER A 22 54.42 -9.35 -14.31
C SER A 22 53.92 -9.01 -15.70
N GLY A 23 54.45 -9.75 -16.68
CA GLY A 23 54.26 -9.54 -18.09
C GLY A 23 52.88 -9.95 -18.59
N CYS A 24 52.50 -9.28 -19.66
CA CYS A 24 51.38 -9.57 -20.53
C CYS A 24 51.62 -10.92 -21.23
N ALA A 25 50.65 -11.84 -21.15
CA ALA A 25 50.61 -13.03 -22.00
C ALA A 25 49.15 -13.32 -22.40
N SER A 26 48.82 -12.98 -23.64
CA SER A 26 47.64 -13.49 -24.36
C SER A 26 47.79 -14.99 -24.65
N PRO A 27 46.69 -15.74 -24.71
CA PRO A 27 46.65 -16.97 -25.48
C PRO A 27 45.80 -16.82 -26.76
N ALA A 28 46.50 -17.06 -27.87
CA ALA A 28 46.12 -17.90 -29.01
C ALA A 28 44.73 -17.74 -29.66
N SER A 29 44.80 -17.19 -30.87
CA SER A 29 43.86 -17.34 -31.98
C SER A 29 43.57 -18.81 -32.29
N ALA A 30 42.29 -19.15 -32.43
CA ALA A 30 41.84 -20.31 -33.18
C ALA A 30 40.99 -19.81 -34.36
N GLU A 31 41.47 -20.08 -35.57
CA GLU A 31 40.74 -19.88 -36.81
C GLU A 31 39.49 -20.78 -36.81
N VAL A 32 38.33 -20.18 -37.06
CA VAL A 32 37.16 -20.90 -37.56
C VAL A 32 36.70 -20.20 -38.83
N THR A 33 36.66 -21.03 -39.87
CA THR A 33 36.35 -20.79 -41.27
C THR A 33 35.09 -19.96 -41.52
N SER A 34 35.19 -19.08 -42.51
CA SER A 34 34.10 -18.35 -43.14
C SER A 34 33.01 -19.29 -43.68
N GLY A 35 31.83 -19.26 -43.06
CA GLY A 35 30.57 -19.70 -43.63
C GLY A 35 29.66 -18.49 -43.75
N SER A 36 29.44 -18.04 -44.99
CA SER A 36 28.43 -17.04 -45.33
C SER A 36 27.04 -17.62 -45.08
N ASP A 37 26.33 -17.12 -44.08
CA ASP A 37 24.88 -17.24 -44.04
C ASP A 37 24.29 -15.89 -43.62
N SER A 38 23.68 -15.25 -44.61
CA SER A 38 22.96 -13.99 -44.49
C SER A 38 21.68 -14.20 -43.67
N MET A 39 21.76 -13.99 -42.37
CA MET A 39 20.58 -13.75 -41.55
C MET A 39 20.29 -12.25 -41.58
N GLU A 40 19.26 -11.88 -42.32
CA GLU A 40 18.66 -10.54 -42.31
C GLU A 40 18.48 -10.07 -40.86
N GLY A 41 19.14 -8.95 -40.55
CA GLY A 41 18.97 -8.28 -39.27
C GLY A 41 17.52 -7.85 -39.12
N GLN A 42 16.75 -8.57 -38.29
CA GLN A 42 15.58 -7.99 -37.67
C GLN A 42 16.05 -6.73 -36.93
N SER A 43 15.60 -5.59 -37.41
CA SER A 43 15.77 -4.32 -36.75
C SER A 43 15.21 -4.46 -35.33
N VAL A 44 16.10 -4.48 -34.33
CA VAL A 44 15.69 -4.31 -32.94
C VAL A 44 15.07 -2.92 -32.89
N SER A 45 13.74 -2.86 -32.92
CA SER A 45 13.00 -1.62 -32.85
C SER A 45 13.46 -0.89 -31.59
N LYS A 46 14.01 0.30 -31.79
CA LYS A 46 14.48 1.16 -30.71
C LYS A 46 13.26 1.45 -29.84
N VAL A 47 13.15 0.81 -28.68
CA VAL A 47 12.03 1.02 -27.76
C VAL A 47 12.04 2.50 -27.40
N GLU A 48 11.04 3.24 -27.86
CA GLU A 48 10.93 4.65 -27.52
C GLU A 48 10.81 4.79 -26.00
N PRO A 49 11.50 5.78 -25.40
CA PRO A 49 11.38 6.03 -23.98
C PRO A 49 9.92 6.38 -23.64
N LEU A 50 9.40 5.81 -22.56
CA LEU A 50 8.06 6.13 -22.06
C LEU A 50 7.97 7.64 -21.77
N LYS A 51 6.87 8.27 -22.18
CA LYS A 51 6.60 9.69 -21.96
C LYS A 51 5.14 9.90 -21.58
N VAL A 52 4.89 10.89 -20.75
CA VAL A 52 3.54 11.38 -20.48
C VAL A 52 3.27 12.61 -21.34
N SER A 53 2.03 12.77 -21.78
CA SER A 53 1.57 13.95 -22.52
C SER A 53 0.17 14.33 -22.05
N LEU A 54 -0.23 15.59 -22.24
CA LEU A 54 -1.57 16.05 -21.86
C LEU A 54 -2.68 15.15 -22.46
N LYS A 55 -2.54 14.76 -23.72
CA LYS A 55 -3.46 13.84 -24.41
C LYS A 55 -3.52 12.48 -23.72
N ASN A 56 -2.37 11.92 -23.34
CA ASN A 56 -2.30 10.63 -22.65
C ASN A 56 -2.90 10.73 -21.23
N CYS A 57 -2.65 11.83 -20.52
CA CYS A 57 -3.25 12.10 -19.22
C CYS A 57 -4.77 12.17 -19.30
N GLN A 58 -5.34 12.85 -20.31
CA GLN A 58 -6.78 12.89 -20.55
C GLN A 58 -7.37 11.49 -20.81
N ALA A 59 -6.69 10.66 -21.60
CA ALA A 59 -7.13 9.28 -21.86
C ALA A 59 -7.12 8.43 -20.59
N ALA A 60 -6.05 8.53 -19.79
CA ALA A 60 -5.92 7.83 -18.51
C ALA A 60 -6.94 8.33 -17.46
N ALA A 61 -7.24 9.64 -17.45
CA ALA A 61 -8.23 10.25 -16.57
C ALA A 61 -9.66 9.80 -16.93
N ALA A 62 -10.01 9.78 -18.21
CA ALA A 62 -11.30 9.27 -18.67
C ALA A 62 -11.49 7.78 -18.32
N TYR A 63 -10.43 6.98 -18.44
CA TYR A 63 -10.44 5.59 -17.98
C TYR A 63 -10.60 5.49 -16.46
N SER A 64 -9.84 6.29 -15.71
CA SER A 64 -9.92 6.35 -14.25
C SER A 64 -11.34 6.68 -13.78
N ALA A 65 -11.97 7.69 -14.36
CA ALA A 65 -13.34 8.13 -14.07
C ALA A 65 -14.38 7.03 -14.34
N LYS A 66 -14.28 6.34 -15.49
CA LYS A 66 -15.12 5.16 -15.81
C LYS A 66 -14.94 4.03 -14.80
N ALA A 67 -13.75 3.92 -14.21
CA ALA A 67 -13.42 3.00 -13.13
C ALA A 67 -13.60 3.61 -11.73
N ARG A 68 -14.55 4.56 -11.57
CA ARG A 68 -14.92 5.21 -10.29
C ARG A 68 -13.83 6.07 -9.65
N GLY A 69 -12.86 6.52 -10.44
CA GLY A 69 -11.91 7.54 -10.03
C GLY A 69 -12.58 8.90 -9.92
N PHE A 70 -12.20 9.66 -8.89
CA PHE A 70 -12.70 11.01 -8.65
C PHE A 70 -11.59 12.04 -8.45
N SER A 71 -10.34 11.61 -8.40
CA SER A 71 -9.19 12.51 -8.49
C SER A 71 -8.09 11.83 -9.28
N MET A 72 -7.51 12.57 -10.22
CA MET A 72 -6.26 12.21 -10.87
C MET A 72 -5.35 13.43 -10.88
N LEU A 73 -4.10 13.25 -10.49
CA LEU A 73 -3.08 14.29 -10.50
C LEU A 73 -1.79 13.70 -11.06
N VAL A 74 -1.12 14.40 -11.96
CA VAL A 74 0.15 14.02 -12.58
C VAL A 74 1.12 15.17 -12.41
N ILE A 75 2.23 14.89 -11.71
CA ILE A 75 3.35 15.82 -11.52
C ILE A 75 4.57 15.22 -12.22
N GLU A 76 5.18 16.00 -13.11
CA GLU A 76 6.44 15.66 -13.77
C GLU A 76 7.45 16.77 -13.49
N ASP A 77 8.65 16.41 -13.02
CA ASP A 77 9.74 17.35 -12.71
C ASP A 77 9.28 18.50 -11.79
N GLY A 78 8.50 18.16 -10.76
CA GLY A 78 7.98 19.11 -9.77
C GLY A 78 6.86 20.03 -10.26
N LYS A 79 6.30 19.80 -11.45
CA LYS A 79 5.21 20.60 -12.03
C LYS A 79 3.97 19.76 -12.25
N ILE A 80 2.82 20.26 -11.83
CA ILE A 80 1.53 19.69 -12.19
C ILE A 80 1.35 19.86 -13.70
N ILE A 81 1.36 18.75 -14.44
CA ILE A 81 1.10 18.75 -15.89
C ILE A 81 -0.34 18.37 -16.22
N PHE A 82 -1.05 17.75 -15.27
CA PHE A 82 -2.45 17.39 -15.39
C PHE A 82 -3.10 17.20 -14.02
N GLU A 83 -4.31 17.70 -13.84
CA GLU A 83 -5.19 17.37 -12.72
C GLU A 83 -6.65 17.35 -13.16
N ASP A 84 -7.44 16.40 -12.64
CA ASP A 84 -8.87 16.24 -12.95
C ASP A 84 -9.65 15.70 -11.73
N TYR A 85 -10.86 16.22 -11.55
CA TYR A 85 -11.75 15.97 -10.41
C TYR A 85 -13.21 15.82 -10.87
N PRO A 86 -13.58 14.68 -11.47
CA PRO A 86 -14.92 14.48 -12.03
C PRO A 86 -16.00 14.33 -10.94
N ASN A 87 -17.27 14.40 -11.37
CA ASN A 87 -18.46 14.10 -10.55
C ASN A 87 -18.65 14.98 -9.30
N GLY A 88 -18.22 16.25 -9.35
CA GLY A 88 -18.43 17.22 -8.28
C GLY A 88 -17.39 17.18 -7.16
N HIS A 89 -16.33 16.37 -7.32
CA HIS A 89 -15.18 16.37 -6.43
C HIS A 89 -14.26 17.57 -6.69
N SER A 90 -13.36 17.88 -5.76
CA SER A 90 -12.49 19.06 -5.87
C SER A 90 -11.08 18.84 -5.32
N ALA A 91 -10.14 19.69 -5.74
CA ALA A 91 -8.77 19.69 -5.27
C ALA A 91 -8.61 19.96 -3.76
N ALA A 92 -9.63 20.53 -3.11
CA ALA A 92 -9.64 20.84 -1.69
C ALA A 92 -10.25 19.72 -0.82
N GLU A 93 -10.79 18.66 -1.43
CA GLU A 93 -11.47 17.59 -0.71
C GLU A 93 -10.49 16.49 -0.28
N PRO A 94 -10.37 16.20 1.04
CA PRO A 94 -9.56 15.08 1.50
C PRO A 94 -10.32 13.75 1.40
N HIS A 95 -9.65 12.73 0.89
CA HIS A 95 -10.22 11.39 0.72
C HIS A 95 -9.42 10.31 1.44
N GLU A 96 -10.12 9.30 1.96
CA GLU A 96 -9.51 8.16 2.65
C GLU A 96 -8.57 7.40 1.70
N LEU A 97 -7.33 7.18 2.15
CA LEU A 97 -6.31 6.47 1.39
C LEU A 97 -6.41 4.96 1.53
N ALA A 98 -7.24 4.47 2.45
CA ALA A 98 -7.27 3.09 2.91
C ALA A 98 -5.82 2.60 3.17
N SER A 99 -5.43 1.45 2.62
CA SER A 99 -4.07 0.91 2.78
C SER A 99 -2.94 1.81 2.24
N GLY A 100 -3.23 2.85 1.46
CA GLY A 100 -2.24 3.88 1.13
C GLY A 100 -1.63 4.52 2.39
N THR A 101 -2.35 4.52 3.51
CA THR A 101 -1.86 5.00 4.82
C THR A 101 -0.60 4.28 5.29
N LYS A 102 -0.37 3.01 4.93
CA LYS A 102 0.79 2.23 5.37
C LYS A 102 2.12 2.87 4.97
N SER A 103 2.15 3.56 3.83
CA SER A 103 3.34 4.23 3.30
C SER A 103 3.95 5.25 4.27
N PHE A 104 3.12 5.87 5.11
CA PHE A 104 3.55 6.80 6.15
C PHE A 104 4.29 6.11 7.30
N THR A 105 4.04 4.82 7.52
CA THR A 105 4.72 4.04 8.57
C THR A 105 6.18 3.81 8.24
N GLY A 106 6.52 3.48 6.98
CA GLY A 106 7.91 3.41 6.54
C GLY A 106 8.64 4.75 6.73
N LEU A 107 8.03 5.87 6.34
CA LEU A 107 8.60 7.20 6.54
C LEU A 107 8.84 7.52 8.02
N CYS A 108 7.87 7.19 8.88
CA CYS A 108 8.01 7.35 10.32
C CYS A 108 9.17 6.53 10.87
N ALA A 109 9.29 5.26 10.47
CA ALA A 109 10.35 4.37 10.94
C ALA A 109 11.74 4.87 10.53
N LEU A 110 11.91 5.38 9.31
CA LEU A 110 13.18 5.97 8.88
C LEU A 110 13.54 7.21 9.71
N ALA A 111 12.60 8.15 9.86
CA ALA A 111 12.85 9.35 10.66
C ALA A 111 13.12 9.00 12.13
N ALA A 112 12.38 8.05 12.71
CA ALA A 112 12.61 7.55 14.06
C ALA A 112 13.98 6.86 14.21
N SER A 113 14.46 6.20 13.16
CA SER A 113 15.79 5.62 13.15
C SER A 113 16.89 6.68 13.12
N GLU A 114 16.76 7.71 12.29
CA GLU A 114 17.69 8.86 12.24
C GLU A 114 17.78 9.59 13.58
N ASP A 115 16.64 9.76 14.23
CA ASP A 115 16.60 10.42 15.53
C ASP A 115 17.13 9.51 16.65
N GLY A 116 17.45 8.23 16.38
CA GLY A 116 17.90 7.24 17.37
C GLY A 116 16.80 6.81 18.33
N ILE A 117 15.54 6.80 17.90
CA ILE A 117 14.38 6.30 18.67
C ILE A 117 14.29 4.78 18.54
N LEU A 118 14.62 4.27 17.36
CA LEU A 118 14.60 2.85 17.04
C LEU A 118 15.73 2.48 16.07
N SER A 119 15.97 1.20 15.88
CA SER A 119 16.69 0.65 14.73
C SER A 119 15.75 -0.29 13.97
N LEU A 120 15.80 -0.29 12.64
CA LEU A 120 14.94 -1.19 11.85
C LEU A 120 15.21 -2.67 12.16
N ASP A 121 16.44 -3.01 12.54
CA ASP A 121 16.87 -4.40 12.78
C ASP A 121 16.88 -4.77 14.27
N GLU A 122 16.44 -3.88 15.17
CA GLU A 122 16.23 -4.26 16.57
C GLU A 122 15.00 -5.15 16.72
N LYS A 123 14.97 -5.93 17.81
CA LYS A 123 13.85 -6.82 18.08
C LYS A 123 12.69 -6.00 18.61
N VAL A 124 11.48 -6.30 18.14
CA VAL A 124 10.24 -5.70 18.67
C VAL A 124 10.11 -5.98 20.17
N SER A 125 10.57 -7.16 20.61
CA SER A 125 10.58 -7.60 22.00
C SER A 125 11.49 -6.78 22.93
N ASP A 126 12.43 -5.99 22.40
CA ASP A 126 13.25 -5.05 23.19
C ASP A 126 12.39 -3.91 23.77
N THR A 127 11.21 -3.66 23.17
CA THR A 127 10.24 -2.64 23.63
C THR A 127 8.90 -3.24 24.06
N ILE A 128 8.43 -4.25 23.35
CA ILE A 128 7.25 -5.03 23.70
C ILE A 128 7.72 -6.19 24.58
N SER A 129 8.03 -5.90 25.84
CA SER A 129 8.68 -6.85 26.76
C SER A 129 7.88 -8.13 26.99
N GLU A 130 6.55 -8.10 26.86
CA GLU A 130 5.69 -9.28 26.92
C GLU A 130 5.92 -10.29 25.79
N TRP A 131 6.71 -9.93 24.75
CA TRP A 131 7.15 -10.86 23.70
C TRP A 131 8.50 -11.52 24.01
N GLN A 132 9.19 -11.12 25.06
CA GLN A 132 10.46 -11.75 25.46
C GLN A 132 10.21 -13.18 25.98
N GLY A 133 11.01 -14.14 25.52
CA GLY A 133 10.85 -15.55 25.87
C GLY A 133 9.72 -16.28 25.13
N ASP A 134 8.92 -15.58 24.31
CA ASP A 134 8.03 -16.24 23.35
C ASP A 134 8.85 -16.62 22.10
N PRO A 135 9.11 -17.91 21.85
CA PRO A 135 9.99 -18.36 20.76
C PRO A 135 9.47 -17.98 19.37
N LYS A 136 8.18 -17.63 19.23
CA LYS A 136 7.59 -17.18 17.96
C LYS A 136 7.72 -15.68 17.75
N ARG A 137 7.87 -14.89 18.82
CA ARG A 137 7.80 -13.41 18.75
C ARG A 137 9.11 -12.73 19.09
N GLU A 138 9.90 -13.33 19.96
CA GLU A 138 11.06 -12.69 20.57
C GLU A 138 12.08 -12.20 19.54
N ASN A 139 12.15 -12.84 18.37
CA ASN A 139 13.11 -12.56 17.31
C ASN A 139 12.54 -11.75 16.13
N ILE A 140 11.27 -11.31 16.19
CA ILE A 140 10.69 -10.44 15.15
C ILE A 140 11.39 -9.07 15.20
N THR A 141 11.94 -8.63 14.08
CA THR A 141 12.50 -7.28 13.92
C THR A 141 11.46 -6.25 13.47
N ILE A 142 11.74 -4.96 13.67
CA ILE A 142 10.89 -3.88 13.16
C ILE A 142 10.81 -3.92 11.62
N ARG A 143 11.92 -4.25 10.94
CA ARG A 143 11.98 -4.40 9.49
C ARG A 143 10.98 -5.45 9.01
N GLU A 144 11.00 -6.64 9.61
CA GLU A 144 10.09 -7.74 9.25
C GLU A 144 8.63 -7.40 9.54
N LEU A 145 8.37 -6.63 10.59
CA LEU A 145 7.04 -6.12 10.91
C LEU A 145 6.49 -5.25 9.78
N LEU A 146 7.31 -4.31 9.27
CA LEU A 146 6.91 -3.32 8.27
C LEU A 146 7.05 -3.80 6.83
N SER A 147 7.84 -4.84 6.57
CA SER A 147 7.87 -5.56 5.29
C SER A 147 6.84 -6.69 5.21
N LEU A 148 6.02 -6.87 6.26
CA LEU A 148 4.94 -7.87 6.35
C LEU A 148 5.45 -9.31 6.25
N THR A 149 6.62 -9.57 6.82
CA THR A 149 7.27 -10.88 6.88
C THR A 149 7.48 -11.38 8.31
N SER A 150 6.83 -10.78 9.31
CA SER A 150 6.96 -11.14 10.72
C SER A 150 6.29 -12.46 11.13
N GLY A 151 5.47 -13.06 10.25
CA GLY A 151 4.68 -14.25 10.58
C GLY A 151 3.36 -13.97 11.30
N ILE A 152 3.06 -12.71 11.63
CA ILE A 152 1.79 -12.28 12.24
C ILE A 152 0.66 -12.47 11.23
N THR A 153 -0.33 -13.28 11.58
CA THR A 153 -1.54 -13.40 10.77
C THR A 153 -2.39 -12.16 10.91
N SER A 154 -3.04 -11.79 9.82
CA SER A 154 -3.98 -10.68 9.84
C SER A 154 -5.00 -10.85 8.74
N ALA A 155 -6.28 -10.90 9.12
CA ALA A 155 -7.36 -10.82 8.15
C ALA A 155 -7.37 -9.39 7.56
N THR A 156 -7.43 -9.27 6.24
CA THR A 156 -7.65 -7.98 5.59
C THR A 156 -9.01 -7.42 6.04
N GLY A 157 -9.06 -6.16 6.46
CA GLY A 157 -10.30 -5.53 6.90
C GLY A 157 -10.08 -4.56 8.05
N MET A 158 -10.91 -4.68 9.09
CA MET A 158 -10.84 -3.82 10.27
C MET A 158 -9.54 -4.05 11.03
N ALA A 159 -8.79 -2.98 11.27
CA ALA A 159 -7.59 -3.04 12.08
C ALA A 159 -7.95 -3.36 13.55
N PRO A 160 -7.22 -4.29 14.19
CA PRO A 160 -7.41 -4.55 15.61
C PRO A 160 -6.96 -3.35 16.46
N PRO A 161 -7.50 -3.17 17.66
CA PRO A 161 -6.87 -2.36 18.71
C PRO A 161 -5.41 -2.75 18.94
N TYR A 162 -4.59 -1.82 19.43
CA TYR A 162 -3.15 -2.05 19.63
C TYR A 162 -2.88 -3.26 20.53
N ALA A 163 -3.53 -3.34 21.69
CA ALA A 163 -3.40 -4.46 22.61
C ALA A 163 -3.81 -5.81 21.99
N GLN A 164 -4.84 -5.83 21.12
CA GLN A 164 -5.23 -7.04 20.42
C GLN A 164 -4.23 -7.41 19.31
N ALA A 165 -3.63 -6.42 18.64
CA ALA A 165 -2.59 -6.65 17.64
C ALA A 165 -1.35 -7.33 18.24
N LEU A 166 -0.98 -6.99 19.47
CA LEU A 166 0.12 -7.63 20.20
C LEU A 166 -0.11 -9.13 20.46
N GLN A 167 -1.38 -9.55 20.51
CA GLN A 167 -1.79 -10.94 20.77
C GLN A 167 -2.08 -11.73 19.48
N ALA A 168 -1.92 -11.10 18.31
CA ALA A 168 -2.22 -11.74 17.02
C ALA A 168 -1.36 -12.99 16.80
N GLU A 169 -1.97 -14.05 16.26
CA GLU A 169 -1.31 -15.35 16.05
C GLU A 169 -0.09 -15.27 15.13
N ILE A 170 0.96 -16.03 15.44
CA ILE A 170 2.15 -16.21 14.59
C ILE A 170 2.10 -17.58 13.91
N THR A 171 2.14 -17.60 12.57
CA THR A 171 2.00 -18.83 11.75
C THR A 171 3.20 -19.14 10.85
N ALA A 172 4.22 -18.29 10.86
CA ALA A 172 5.47 -18.50 10.13
C ALA A 172 6.63 -17.91 10.93
N LYS A 173 7.86 -18.37 10.66
CA LYS A 173 9.04 -17.71 11.23
C LYS A 173 9.24 -16.33 10.60
N PRO A 174 9.86 -15.37 11.32
CA PRO A 174 10.22 -14.09 10.73
C PRO A 174 11.06 -14.29 9.45
N GLY A 175 10.73 -13.53 8.41
CA GLY A 175 11.35 -13.60 7.08
C GLY A 175 10.84 -14.72 6.16
N GLU A 176 10.10 -15.71 6.67
CA GLU A 176 9.74 -16.92 5.90
C GLU A 176 8.60 -16.68 4.90
N LYS A 177 7.56 -15.95 5.32
CA LYS A 177 6.34 -15.76 4.51
C LYS A 177 5.87 -14.31 4.53
N PHE A 178 5.40 -13.84 3.39
CA PHE A 178 4.69 -12.57 3.30
C PHE A 178 3.22 -12.72 3.69
N GLN A 179 2.78 -11.97 4.69
CA GLN A 179 1.42 -12.00 5.22
C GLN A 179 0.85 -10.59 5.34
N TYR A 180 0.05 -10.21 4.35
CA TYR A 180 -0.48 -8.86 4.28
C TYR A 180 -1.65 -8.64 5.25
N GLY A 181 -1.57 -7.59 6.08
CA GLY A 181 -2.74 -7.10 6.79
C GLY A 181 -2.45 -5.97 7.78
N PRO A 182 -3.48 -5.54 8.53
CA PRO A 182 -3.40 -4.39 9.41
C PRO A 182 -2.63 -4.60 10.73
N ALA A 183 -2.58 -5.82 11.27
CA ALA A 183 -2.07 -6.07 12.62
C ALA A 183 -0.59 -5.67 12.82
N PRO A 184 0.35 -6.00 11.91
CA PRO A 184 1.75 -5.58 12.04
C PRO A 184 1.93 -4.06 12.22
N PHE A 185 1.12 -3.26 11.51
CA PHE A 185 1.17 -1.80 11.61
C PHE A 185 0.62 -1.28 12.94
N GLN A 186 -0.34 -1.96 13.54
CA GLN A 186 -0.86 -1.59 14.87
C GLN A 186 0.14 -1.96 15.98
N VAL A 187 0.85 -3.09 15.84
CA VAL A 187 2.00 -3.43 16.70
C VAL A 187 3.07 -2.35 16.62
N PHE A 188 3.39 -1.85 15.42
CA PHE A 188 4.33 -0.75 15.26
C PHE A 188 3.84 0.55 15.91
N GLY A 189 2.54 0.83 15.82
CA GLY A 189 1.91 1.96 16.53
C GLY A 189 2.14 1.89 18.04
N GLU A 190 1.91 0.73 18.65
CA GLU A 190 2.17 0.50 20.09
C GLU A 190 3.65 0.60 20.45
N LEU A 191 4.54 0.03 19.62
CA LEU A 191 5.98 0.15 19.80
C LEU A 191 6.40 1.63 19.83
N MET A 192 5.89 2.46 18.91
CA MET A 192 6.19 3.89 18.88
C MET A 192 5.68 4.63 20.12
N VAL A 193 4.47 4.31 20.61
CA VAL A 193 3.96 4.88 21.88
C VAL A 193 4.94 4.61 23.02
N ARG A 194 5.42 3.37 23.16
CA ARG A 194 6.38 2.99 24.23
C ARG A 194 7.75 3.63 24.05
N LYS A 195 8.31 3.62 22.83
CA LYS A 195 9.60 4.26 22.51
C LYS A 195 9.57 5.76 22.80
N LEU A 196 8.53 6.47 22.37
CA LEU A 196 8.39 7.91 22.58
C LEU A 196 8.24 8.23 24.07
N LYS A 197 7.46 7.44 24.82
CA LYS A 197 7.34 7.59 26.27
C LYS A 197 8.69 7.41 26.99
N ALA A 198 9.48 6.41 26.59
CA ALA A 198 10.78 6.12 27.21
C ALA A 198 11.84 7.19 26.92
N LYS A 199 11.79 7.83 25.74
CA LYS A 199 12.80 8.80 25.31
C LYS A 199 12.60 10.21 25.86
N ASN A 200 11.58 10.48 26.68
CA ASN A 200 11.23 11.82 27.14
C ASN A 200 12.28 12.52 28.04
N ASN A 201 13.40 12.95 27.45
CA ASN A 201 14.15 14.13 27.86
C ASN A 201 13.56 15.35 27.12
N THR A 202 12.43 15.82 27.65
CA THR A 202 11.90 17.20 27.66
C THR A 202 12.18 18.13 26.46
N LYS A 203 11.43 17.97 25.35
CA LYS A 203 10.99 19.10 24.47
C LYS A 203 9.65 18.91 23.72
N GLY A 204 8.94 17.77 23.82
CA GLY A 204 7.80 17.48 22.92
C GLY A 204 6.57 16.83 23.57
N THR A 205 5.41 16.99 22.90
CA THR A 205 4.08 16.44 23.24
C THR A 205 3.73 15.17 22.46
N ASP A 206 4.71 14.53 21.81
CA ASP A 206 4.44 13.39 20.93
C ASP A 206 4.01 12.17 21.75
N SER A 207 2.74 11.81 21.62
CA SER A 207 2.16 10.68 22.34
C SER A 207 1.97 9.44 21.46
N THR A 208 1.95 9.65 20.15
CA THR A 208 1.70 8.61 19.15
C THR A 208 2.66 8.73 17.97
N MET A 209 2.74 7.66 17.18
CA MET A 209 3.41 7.63 15.87
C MET A 209 2.98 8.80 14.98
N VAL A 210 1.69 9.15 14.96
CA VAL A 210 1.16 10.22 14.10
C VAL A 210 1.63 11.60 14.57
N ASP A 211 1.65 11.84 15.88
CA ASP A 211 2.13 13.11 16.43
C ASP A 211 3.60 13.33 16.04
N TYR A 212 4.43 12.29 16.26
CA TYR A 212 5.83 12.29 15.86
C TYR A 212 6.00 12.50 14.35
N LEU A 213 5.32 11.71 13.52
CA LEU A 213 5.39 11.79 12.06
C LEU A 213 4.99 13.18 11.56
N LYS A 214 3.91 13.76 12.10
CA LYS A 214 3.48 15.12 11.75
C LYS A 214 4.56 16.13 12.08
N ARG A 215 5.08 16.14 13.30
CA ARG A 215 6.08 17.11 13.74
C ARG A 215 7.41 16.97 12.98
N ARG A 216 7.91 15.74 12.84
CA ARG A 216 9.26 15.45 12.36
C ARG A 216 9.39 15.34 10.84
N VAL A 217 8.28 15.05 10.14
CA VAL A 217 8.29 14.85 8.69
C VAL A 217 7.26 15.75 8.01
N LEU A 218 5.97 15.55 8.28
CA LEU A 218 4.92 16.13 7.43
C LEU A 218 4.86 17.66 7.53
N ASN A 219 4.90 18.23 8.73
CA ASN A 219 4.89 19.68 8.91
C ASN A 219 6.14 20.35 8.32
N LEU A 220 7.31 19.69 8.42
CA LEU A 220 8.55 20.22 7.83
C LEU A 220 8.54 20.14 6.29
N ALA A 221 7.82 19.17 5.74
CA ALA A 221 7.63 18.99 4.31
C ALA A 221 6.40 19.75 3.75
N ASP A 222 5.72 20.56 4.57
CA ASP A 222 4.48 21.26 4.21
C ASP A 222 3.36 20.32 3.72
N ILE A 223 3.22 19.16 4.37
CA ILE A 223 2.21 18.14 4.05
C ILE A 223 1.09 18.16 5.09
N HIS A 224 -0.12 18.41 4.65
CA HIS A 224 -1.31 18.53 5.47
C HIS A 224 -2.19 17.27 5.39
N VAL A 225 -2.39 16.64 6.55
CA VAL A 225 -3.32 15.52 6.68
C VAL A 225 -4.69 16.05 7.08
N GLY A 226 -5.69 15.88 6.22
CA GLY A 226 -7.05 16.33 6.50
C GLY A 226 -7.69 15.60 7.68
N LEU A 227 -7.52 14.27 7.75
CA LEU A 227 -7.97 13.47 8.89
C LEU A 227 -7.05 12.26 9.11
N TRP A 228 -6.85 11.91 10.38
CA TRP A 228 -6.33 10.60 10.75
C TRP A 228 -7.34 9.88 11.66
N ARG A 229 -8.01 8.86 11.14
CA ARG A 229 -9.02 8.10 11.87
C ARG A 229 -8.40 7.32 13.03
N LYS A 230 -9.16 7.23 14.12
CA LYS A 230 -8.81 6.46 15.31
C LYS A 230 -9.60 5.15 15.37
N GLY A 231 -9.01 4.15 15.99
CA GLY A 231 -9.65 2.87 16.31
C GLY A 231 -10.59 3.00 17.50
N ARG A 232 -11.21 1.87 17.87
CA ARG A 232 -12.12 1.78 19.02
C ARG A 232 -11.42 1.97 20.36
N ASP A 233 -10.11 1.78 20.40
CA ASP A 233 -9.21 2.05 21.52
C ASP A 233 -8.73 3.51 21.58
N GLY A 234 -9.21 4.37 20.68
CA GLY A 234 -8.79 5.77 20.60
C GLY A 234 -7.41 5.97 19.97
N MET A 235 -6.72 4.89 19.59
CA MET A 235 -5.40 4.96 18.97
C MET A 235 -5.49 5.21 17.47
N PRO A 236 -4.54 5.94 16.86
CA PRO A 236 -4.53 6.15 15.43
C PRO A 236 -4.49 4.83 14.63
N LEU A 237 -5.27 4.75 13.54
CA LEU A 237 -5.24 3.60 12.63
C LEU A 237 -4.05 3.72 11.68
N MET A 238 -2.96 3.00 11.95
CA MET A 238 -1.77 2.96 11.08
C MET A 238 -2.01 2.37 9.69
N PRO A 239 -2.83 1.31 9.52
CA PRO A 239 -2.96 0.68 8.22
C PRO A 239 -3.97 1.34 7.28
N GLN A 240 -4.86 2.23 7.77
CA GLN A 240 -5.98 2.80 6.98
C GLN A 240 -6.58 4.12 7.50
N GLY A 241 -5.86 4.87 8.35
CA GLY A 241 -6.42 6.05 9.02
C GLY A 241 -6.37 7.35 8.24
N ALA A 242 -5.45 7.52 7.28
CA ALA A 242 -5.18 8.83 6.69
C ALA A 242 -6.18 9.19 5.58
N ALA A 243 -6.61 10.45 5.58
CA ALA A 243 -7.31 11.08 4.47
C ALA A 243 -6.60 12.38 4.05
N LEU A 244 -6.27 12.47 2.77
CA LEU A 244 -5.52 13.58 2.16
C LEU A 244 -6.19 14.00 0.85
N THR A 245 -6.01 15.25 0.43
CA THR A 245 -6.31 15.66 -0.94
C THR A 245 -5.31 15.01 -1.90
N ALA A 246 -5.64 14.97 -3.20
CA ALA A 246 -4.70 14.44 -4.19
C ALA A 246 -3.35 15.19 -4.20
N ARG A 247 -3.39 16.51 -4.02
CA ARG A 247 -2.18 17.37 -3.97
C ARG A 247 -1.34 17.08 -2.74
N GLU A 248 -1.96 16.94 -1.56
CA GLU A 248 -1.22 16.63 -0.33
C GLU A 248 -0.64 15.22 -0.34
N TRP A 249 -1.33 14.25 -0.96
CA TRP A 249 -0.75 12.91 -1.12
C TRP A 249 0.36 12.88 -2.17
N ALA A 250 0.28 13.70 -3.22
CA ALA A 250 1.36 13.86 -4.20
C ALA A 250 2.63 14.44 -3.58
N LYS A 251 2.54 15.39 -2.64
CA LYS A 251 3.71 15.89 -1.89
C LYS A 251 4.45 14.77 -1.14
N VAL A 252 3.74 13.75 -0.64
CA VAL A 252 4.37 12.55 -0.06
C VAL A 252 5.16 11.77 -1.13
N GLY A 253 4.58 11.67 -2.33
CA GLY A 253 5.25 11.10 -3.50
C GLY A 253 6.50 11.88 -3.90
N GLU A 254 6.42 13.20 -3.95
CA GLU A 254 7.55 14.08 -4.27
C GLU A 254 8.64 14.01 -3.20
N LEU A 255 8.27 13.93 -1.92
CA LEU A 255 9.22 13.75 -0.81
C LEU A 255 10.07 12.50 -1.03
N VAL A 256 9.46 11.36 -1.36
CA VAL A 256 10.23 10.12 -1.60
C VAL A 256 10.93 10.12 -2.96
N LEU A 257 10.33 10.71 -4.00
CA LEU A 257 10.95 10.86 -5.32
C LEU A 257 12.26 11.64 -5.21
N ASN A 258 12.25 12.73 -4.44
CA ASN A 258 13.38 13.63 -4.25
C ASN A 258 14.32 13.18 -3.12
N GLY A 259 14.33 11.90 -2.77
CA GLY A 259 15.24 11.35 -1.78
C GLY A 259 15.11 11.98 -0.39
N GLY A 260 13.90 12.35 0.01
CA GLY A 260 13.59 12.93 1.32
C GLY A 260 13.74 14.46 1.38
N ILE A 261 13.88 15.14 0.24
CA ILE A 261 13.93 16.59 0.16
C ILE A 261 12.53 17.17 -0.08
N ALA A 262 12.16 18.18 0.71
CA ALA A 262 10.96 18.99 0.49
C ALA A 262 11.26 20.47 0.78
N GLY A 263 10.79 21.38 -0.07
CA GLY A 263 11.02 22.82 0.09
C GLY A 263 12.50 23.22 0.20
N GLY A 264 13.39 22.46 -0.47
CA GLY A 264 14.85 22.67 -0.41
C GLY A 264 15.52 22.18 0.89
N LYS A 265 14.79 21.51 1.79
CA LYS A 265 15.30 20.97 3.05
C LYS A 265 15.36 19.45 3.01
N GLN A 266 16.44 18.88 3.55
CA GLN A 266 16.55 17.44 3.79
C GLN A 266 15.69 17.06 5.01
N ILE A 267 14.57 16.39 4.79
CA ILE A 267 13.64 15.97 5.85
C ILE A 267 14.00 14.57 6.37
N ILE A 268 14.32 13.65 5.47
CA ILE A 268 14.81 12.29 5.75
C ILE A 268 16.03 12.07 4.87
N GLN A 269 17.14 11.54 5.38
CA GLN A 269 18.37 11.35 4.60
C GLN A 269 18.15 10.45 3.38
N SER A 270 18.75 10.82 2.24
CA SER A 270 18.49 10.16 0.96
C SER A 270 18.90 8.69 0.93
N GLU A 271 19.97 8.32 1.64
CA GLU A 271 20.40 6.94 1.83
C GLU A 271 19.33 6.11 2.55
N ASN A 272 18.61 6.70 3.51
CA ASN A 272 17.56 6.02 4.26
C ASN A 272 16.30 5.84 3.42
N VAL A 273 15.92 6.82 2.61
CA VAL A 273 14.72 6.74 1.73
C VAL A 273 14.78 5.53 0.80
N LYS A 274 15.96 5.18 0.27
CA LYS A 274 16.14 3.99 -0.58
C LYS A 274 15.74 2.69 0.12
N THR A 275 15.84 2.64 1.45
CA THR A 275 15.44 1.48 2.27
C THR A 275 13.95 1.18 2.16
N LEU A 276 13.09 2.16 1.85
CA LEU A 276 11.67 1.92 1.59
C LEU A 276 11.44 0.96 0.42
N PHE A 277 12.37 0.92 -0.52
CA PHE A 277 12.21 0.28 -1.83
C PHE A 277 13.07 -0.98 -2.00
N VAL A 278 13.52 -1.56 -0.89
CA VAL A 278 14.21 -2.86 -0.85
C VAL A 278 13.21 -3.95 -0.51
N GLY A 279 12.93 -4.82 -1.48
CA GLY A 279 12.05 -5.99 -1.29
C GLY A 279 12.68 -7.09 -0.44
N THR A 280 11.88 -8.09 -0.07
CA THR A 280 12.34 -9.25 0.70
C THR A 280 12.38 -10.52 -0.15
N ALA A 281 13.08 -11.56 0.32
CA ALA A 281 13.04 -12.87 -0.34
C ALA A 281 11.61 -13.46 -0.38
N ALA A 282 10.83 -13.27 0.70
CA ALA A 282 9.44 -13.72 0.78
C ALA A 282 8.49 -12.92 -0.14
N ASN A 283 8.81 -11.66 -0.43
CA ASN A 283 8.09 -10.85 -1.41
C ASN A 283 8.97 -9.72 -1.95
N PRO A 284 9.58 -9.90 -3.15
CA PRO A 284 10.38 -8.85 -3.80
C PRO A 284 9.58 -7.60 -4.20
N MET A 285 8.26 -7.69 -4.27
CA MET A 285 7.35 -6.62 -4.67
C MET A 285 6.85 -5.77 -3.48
N TYR A 286 7.35 -6.01 -2.27
CA TYR A 286 6.99 -5.22 -1.09
C TYR A 286 8.22 -4.87 -0.27
N GLY A 287 8.47 -3.57 -0.12
CA GLY A 287 9.55 -3.04 0.70
C GLY A 287 9.09 -2.68 2.10
N LEU A 288 9.67 -1.63 2.68
CA LEU A 288 9.26 -1.13 3.99
C LEU A 288 7.97 -0.32 3.85
N SER A 289 6.83 -1.01 3.87
CA SER A 289 5.46 -0.47 3.72
C SER A 289 5.03 0.03 2.33
N TRP A 290 5.83 -0.23 1.29
CA TRP A 290 5.57 0.19 -0.10
C TRP A 290 5.52 -0.99 -1.08
N TRP A 291 4.64 -0.93 -2.08
CA TRP A 291 4.64 -1.86 -3.20
C TRP A 291 5.68 -1.44 -4.24
N LEU A 292 6.37 -2.40 -4.84
CA LEU A 292 7.48 -2.20 -5.76
C LEU A 292 7.21 -2.93 -7.07
N ASN A 293 7.56 -2.34 -8.21
CA ASN A 293 7.57 -3.07 -9.48
C ASN A 293 8.93 -3.78 -9.66
N ARG A 294 9.03 -5.05 -9.26
CA ARG A 294 10.29 -5.82 -9.26
C ARG A 294 10.10 -7.20 -9.88
N PRO A 295 11.15 -7.81 -10.43
CA PRO A 295 11.07 -9.19 -10.89
C PRO A 295 10.61 -10.10 -9.75
N MET A 296 9.66 -10.98 -10.05
CA MET A 296 9.14 -11.98 -9.13
C MET A 296 8.77 -13.23 -9.91
N ASP A 297 9.13 -14.39 -9.37
CA ASP A 297 8.74 -15.68 -9.93
C ASP A 297 7.22 -15.86 -9.95
N ALA A 298 6.69 -16.50 -11.01
CA ALA A 298 5.26 -16.66 -11.23
C ALA A 298 4.58 -17.54 -10.15
N LYS A 299 5.27 -18.55 -9.61
CA LYS A 299 4.75 -19.38 -8.52
C LYS A 299 4.67 -18.57 -7.23
N LEU A 300 5.71 -17.79 -6.92
CA LEU A 300 5.67 -16.89 -5.76
C LEU A 300 4.55 -15.86 -5.90
N ARG A 301 4.42 -15.22 -7.07
CA ARG A 301 3.33 -14.27 -7.35
C ARG A 301 1.96 -14.91 -7.14
N SER A 302 1.77 -16.12 -7.65
CA SER A 302 0.51 -16.86 -7.53
C SER A 302 0.18 -17.26 -6.10
N SER A 303 1.20 -17.43 -5.24
CA SER A 303 1.02 -17.72 -3.82
C SER A 303 0.57 -16.50 -2.99
N ILE A 304 0.84 -15.28 -3.46
CA ILE A 304 0.50 -14.03 -2.75
C ILE A 304 -0.86 -13.52 -3.25
N ARG A 305 -1.93 -14.05 -2.68
CA ARG A 305 -3.33 -13.71 -3.06
C ARG A 305 -3.63 -12.21 -3.01
N THR A 306 -3.10 -11.49 -2.04
CA THR A 306 -3.35 -10.05 -1.91
C THR A 306 -2.83 -9.29 -3.12
N LEU A 307 -1.62 -9.62 -3.59
CA LEU A 307 -1.03 -8.98 -4.77
C LEU A 307 -1.90 -9.26 -6.00
N THR A 308 -2.23 -10.53 -6.25
CA THR A 308 -2.99 -10.94 -7.45
C THR A 308 -4.42 -10.43 -7.48
N MET A 309 -5.02 -10.10 -6.34
CA MET A 309 -6.34 -9.46 -6.27
C MET A 309 -6.27 -7.93 -6.31
N ALA A 310 -5.27 -7.33 -5.66
CA ALA A 310 -5.20 -5.89 -5.46
C ALA A 310 -4.64 -5.15 -6.68
N SER A 311 -3.83 -5.80 -7.51
CA SER A 311 -3.18 -5.17 -8.67
C SER A 311 -2.79 -6.20 -9.74
N ASP A 312 -2.97 -5.83 -11.01
CA ASP A 312 -2.45 -6.59 -12.16
C ASP A 312 -1.06 -6.12 -12.60
N LEU A 313 -0.50 -5.12 -11.92
CA LEU A 313 0.87 -4.62 -12.13
C LEU A 313 1.89 -5.77 -11.98
N HIS A 314 2.78 -5.89 -12.96
CA HIS A 314 3.89 -6.83 -12.95
C HIS A 314 5.08 -6.26 -13.69
N TYR A 315 6.27 -6.76 -13.36
CA TYR A 315 7.51 -6.31 -13.95
C TYR A 315 7.55 -6.62 -15.45
N GLY A 316 8.01 -5.66 -16.25
CA GLY A 316 8.02 -5.78 -17.71
C GLY A 316 6.64 -5.62 -18.38
N ALA A 317 5.58 -5.31 -17.63
CA ALA A 317 4.28 -5.04 -18.22
C ALA A 317 4.38 -3.89 -19.26
N PRO A 318 3.76 -4.01 -20.44
CA PRO A 318 3.90 -3.01 -21.48
C PRO A 318 3.38 -1.64 -21.01
N GLY A 319 4.20 -0.59 -21.15
CA GLY A 319 3.84 0.78 -20.76
C GLY A 319 4.01 1.09 -19.28
N VAL A 320 4.49 0.12 -18.47
CA VAL A 320 4.71 0.29 -17.04
C VAL A 320 6.20 0.52 -16.76
N PRO A 321 6.59 1.63 -16.11
CA PRO A 321 7.97 1.83 -15.69
C PRO A 321 8.44 0.77 -14.67
N ASN A 322 9.62 0.20 -14.91
CA ASN A 322 10.17 -0.86 -14.06
C ASN A 322 10.64 -0.37 -12.69
N ASP A 323 10.91 0.92 -12.52
CA ASP A 323 11.30 1.50 -11.24
C ASP A 323 10.13 2.11 -10.45
N LEU A 324 8.90 1.93 -10.93
CA LEU A 324 7.68 2.35 -10.25
C LEU A 324 7.58 1.74 -8.85
N VAL A 325 7.32 2.61 -7.88
CA VAL A 325 6.92 2.26 -6.51
C VAL A 325 5.55 2.86 -6.20
N MET A 326 4.80 2.22 -5.31
CA MET A 326 3.38 2.50 -5.13
C MET A 326 2.91 2.37 -3.68
N ALA A 327 2.19 3.39 -3.21
CA ALA A 327 1.30 3.26 -2.07
C ALA A 327 -0.10 2.93 -2.57
N ALA A 328 -0.72 1.86 -2.04
CA ALA A 328 -1.94 1.28 -2.61
C ALA A 328 -3.02 1.05 -1.56
N GLY A 329 -4.26 1.46 -1.88
CA GLY A 329 -5.43 1.31 -1.01
C GLY A 329 -6.58 0.54 -1.66
N ALA A 330 -7.53 0.11 -0.81
CA ALA A 330 -8.83 -0.40 -1.23
C ALA A 330 -9.60 0.68 -2.01
N GLY A 331 -10.44 0.27 -2.95
CA GLY A 331 -11.05 1.16 -3.94
C GLY A 331 -10.07 1.58 -5.04
N LYS A 332 -8.89 0.94 -5.09
CA LYS A 332 -7.81 1.26 -6.03
C LYS A 332 -7.27 2.68 -5.82
N GLN A 333 -7.11 3.12 -4.56
CA GLN A 333 -6.29 4.31 -4.26
C GLN A 333 -4.86 4.04 -4.69
N ARG A 334 -4.23 5.00 -5.37
CA ARG A 334 -2.86 4.89 -5.86
C ARG A 334 -2.11 6.20 -5.69
N LEU A 335 -0.93 6.10 -5.10
CA LEU A 335 0.15 7.04 -5.29
C LEU A 335 1.28 6.26 -5.95
N TYR A 336 1.58 6.61 -7.20
CA TYR A 336 2.70 6.07 -7.95
C TYR A 336 3.85 7.06 -7.95
N VAL A 337 5.07 6.55 -7.81
CA VAL A 337 6.31 7.32 -7.90
C VAL A 337 7.27 6.61 -8.84
N ILE A 338 7.80 7.34 -9.82
CA ILE A 338 8.62 6.79 -10.91
C ILE A 338 9.89 7.64 -11.03
N PRO A 339 10.99 7.23 -10.35
CA PRO A 339 12.25 7.97 -10.33
C PRO A 339 12.82 8.30 -11.71
N SER A 340 12.85 7.33 -12.61
CA SER A 340 13.42 7.42 -13.96
C SER A 340 12.71 8.45 -14.84
N MET A 341 11.46 8.77 -14.52
CA MET A 341 10.64 9.76 -15.22
C MET A 341 10.43 11.04 -14.41
N LYS A 342 10.98 11.12 -13.19
CA LYS A 342 10.69 12.20 -12.22
C LYS A 342 9.18 12.47 -12.06
N LEU A 343 8.41 11.39 -12.00
CA LEU A 343 6.95 11.42 -12.14
C LEU A 343 6.26 10.95 -10.85
N VAL A 344 5.25 11.70 -10.42
CA VAL A 344 4.31 11.33 -9.37
C VAL A 344 2.90 11.33 -9.94
N VAL A 345 2.16 10.25 -9.71
CA VAL A 345 0.77 10.12 -10.17
C VAL A 345 -0.11 9.72 -9.00
N VAL A 346 -1.13 10.53 -8.72
CA VAL A 346 -2.16 10.21 -7.73
C VAL A 346 -3.44 9.84 -8.44
N ARG A 347 -4.07 8.77 -7.97
CA ARG A 347 -5.45 8.38 -8.29
C ARG A 347 -6.20 8.12 -7.00
N GLN A 348 -7.32 8.82 -6.81
CA GLN A 348 -8.27 8.55 -5.74
C GLN A 348 -9.63 8.13 -6.32
N ALA A 349 -10.29 7.19 -5.65
CA ALA A 349 -11.49 6.51 -6.15
C ALA A 349 -12.43 6.02 -5.04
N ASP A 350 -13.64 5.60 -5.37
CA ASP A 350 -14.63 5.20 -4.34
C ASP A 350 -14.28 3.88 -3.63
N VAL A 351 -13.92 3.99 -2.34
CA VAL A 351 -13.61 2.87 -1.44
C VAL A 351 -14.83 2.01 -1.10
N LYS A 352 -16.04 2.59 -1.08
CA LYS A 352 -17.27 1.89 -0.64
C LYS A 352 -17.68 0.77 -1.59
N SER A 353 -17.20 0.82 -2.82
CA SER A 353 -17.66 -0.02 -3.90
C SER A 353 -17.04 -1.43 -3.93
N GLU A 354 -15.92 -1.65 -3.23
CA GLU A 354 -15.30 -2.99 -3.06
C GLU A 354 -16.02 -3.85 -2.00
N LEU A 355 -16.88 -3.27 -1.17
CA LEU A 355 -17.59 -3.98 -0.09
C LEU A 355 -18.93 -4.59 -0.53
N ILE A 356 -19.31 -4.49 -1.81
CA ILE A 356 -20.56 -5.01 -2.37
C ILE A 356 -20.26 -6.20 -3.30
N PRO A 357 -20.48 -7.45 -2.86
CA PRO A 357 -20.33 -8.63 -3.71
C PRO A 357 -21.30 -8.57 -4.90
N GLY A 358 -20.79 -8.76 -6.13
CA GLY A 358 -21.61 -8.86 -7.34
C GLY A 358 -21.96 -7.53 -8.03
N ALA A 359 -21.43 -6.39 -7.57
CA ALA A 359 -21.45 -5.16 -8.36
C ALA A 359 -20.38 -5.26 -9.46
N ASP A 360 -20.77 -5.72 -10.65
CA ASP A 360 -19.94 -5.99 -11.83
C ASP A 360 -19.36 -4.72 -12.51
N ASN A 361 -19.01 -3.69 -11.75
CA ASN A 361 -18.74 -2.36 -12.29
C ASN A 361 -17.23 -2.08 -12.37
N THR A 362 -16.69 -2.21 -13.58
CA THR A 362 -15.43 -1.62 -14.09
C THR A 362 -14.18 -1.86 -13.24
N ARG A 363 -13.57 -3.06 -13.37
CA ARG A 363 -12.27 -3.38 -12.77
C ARG A 363 -11.19 -2.42 -13.30
N PHE A 364 -10.72 -1.51 -12.46
CA PHE A 364 -9.50 -0.76 -12.75
C PHE A 364 -8.30 -1.70 -12.86
N SER A 365 -7.58 -1.58 -13.96
CA SER A 365 -6.30 -2.23 -14.27
C SER A 365 -5.21 -1.18 -14.17
N ASP A 366 -4.20 -1.47 -13.36
CA ASP A 366 -3.02 -0.64 -13.23
C ASP A 366 -2.25 -0.64 -14.56
N VAL A 367 -2.16 -1.78 -15.25
CA VAL A 367 -1.49 -1.92 -16.55
C VAL A 367 -2.18 -1.10 -17.63
N THR A 368 -3.50 -1.23 -17.81
CA THR A 368 -4.26 -0.42 -18.79
C THR A 368 -4.13 1.08 -18.51
N PHE A 369 -4.20 1.49 -17.24
CA PHE A 369 -4.00 2.89 -16.87
C PHE A 369 -2.63 3.40 -17.31
N TRP A 370 -1.57 2.63 -17.06
CA TRP A 370 -0.21 2.99 -17.45
C TRP A 370 0.04 2.98 -18.96
N GLN A 371 -0.57 2.05 -19.70
CA GLN A 371 -0.54 2.05 -21.16
C GLN A 371 -1.19 3.32 -21.72
N LEU A 372 -2.37 3.71 -21.22
CA LEU A 372 -3.01 4.96 -21.63
C LEU A 372 -2.15 6.18 -21.28
N LEU A 373 -1.57 6.20 -20.08
CA LEU A 373 -0.78 7.33 -19.59
C LEU A 373 0.56 7.50 -20.34
N THR A 374 1.17 6.41 -20.80
CA THR A 374 2.52 6.45 -21.42
C THR A 374 2.53 6.24 -22.94
N ARG A 375 1.51 5.58 -23.49
CA ARG A 375 1.40 5.24 -24.93
C ARG A 375 0.18 5.85 -25.61
N GLY A 376 -0.77 6.38 -24.84
CA GLY A 376 -2.00 6.99 -25.37
C GLY A 376 -3.05 5.98 -25.86
N HIS A 377 -2.75 4.68 -25.81
CA HIS A 377 -3.66 3.58 -26.14
C HIS A 377 -3.38 2.40 -25.22
N ALA A 378 -4.38 1.54 -25.03
CA ALA A 378 -4.23 0.27 -24.33
C ALA A 378 -4.32 -0.87 -25.34
N ASP A 379 -3.55 -1.92 -25.10
CA ASP A 379 -3.59 -3.11 -25.95
C ASP A 379 -4.98 -3.76 -25.84
N SER A 380 -5.46 -4.32 -26.94
CA SER A 380 -6.76 -4.99 -27.01
C SER A 380 -6.75 -6.36 -26.33
N GLU A 381 -6.13 -6.50 -25.16
CA GLU A 381 -6.11 -7.74 -24.37
C GLU A 381 -6.11 -7.45 -22.87
N GLY A 382 -7.31 -7.43 -22.29
CA GLY A 382 -7.51 -7.40 -20.83
C GLY A 382 -8.86 -7.99 -20.37
N ALA A 383 -9.75 -8.33 -21.30
CA ALA A 383 -11.08 -8.87 -20.98
C ALA A 383 -11.13 -10.41 -20.89
N SER A 384 -10.08 -11.13 -21.26
CA SER A 384 -10.11 -12.58 -21.47
C SER A 384 -9.46 -13.44 -20.38
N ASN A 385 -8.76 -12.88 -19.39
CA ASN A 385 -8.28 -13.66 -18.24
C ASN A 385 -9.39 -13.92 -17.22
N ARG A 386 -10.41 -14.67 -17.64
CA ARG A 386 -11.28 -15.42 -16.74
C ARG A 386 -10.44 -16.58 -16.19
N PRO A 387 -10.35 -16.79 -14.87
CA PRO A 387 -9.86 -18.07 -14.36
C PRO A 387 -10.75 -19.17 -14.96
N ARG A 388 -10.15 -20.09 -15.74
CA ARG A 388 -10.84 -21.31 -16.18
C ARG A 388 -11.39 -21.99 -14.92
N ALA A 389 -12.71 -22.20 -14.88
CA ALA A 389 -13.31 -23.08 -13.88
C ALA A 389 -12.64 -24.45 -14.00
N LEU A 390 -12.14 -24.97 -12.88
CA LEU A 390 -11.65 -26.34 -12.79
C LEU A 390 -12.81 -27.28 -13.20
N PRO A 391 -12.62 -28.19 -14.16
CA PRO A 391 -13.66 -29.13 -14.54
C PRO A 391 -13.78 -30.22 -13.46
N GLY A 392 -14.93 -30.30 -12.80
CA GLY A 392 -15.22 -31.44 -11.92
C GLY A 392 -16.20 -31.17 -10.80
N LEU A 393 -17.46 -30.86 -11.10
CA LEU A 393 -18.58 -31.20 -10.20
C LEU A 393 -19.84 -31.37 -11.05
N ARG A 394 -20.12 -32.62 -11.44
CA ARG A 394 -21.38 -33.04 -12.05
C ARG A 394 -22.50 -32.80 -11.05
N ARG A 395 -23.52 -32.02 -11.43
CA ARG A 395 -24.84 -32.04 -10.79
C ARG A 395 -25.60 -33.25 -11.30
N SER A 396 -25.81 -34.26 -10.47
CA SER A 396 -26.82 -35.29 -10.70
C SER A 396 -28.19 -34.72 -10.34
N GLY A 397 -29.05 -34.57 -11.34
CA GLY A 397 -30.48 -34.46 -11.14
C GLY A 397 -31.12 -35.84 -11.25
N SER A 398 -32.13 -36.09 -10.43
CA SER A 398 -33.17 -37.09 -10.71
C SER A 398 -34.50 -36.58 -10.18
N MET A 399 -35.41 -36.29 -11.11
CA MET A 399 -36.85 -36.19 -10.86
C MET A 399 -37.48 -37.58 -10.91
N GLN A 400 -38.44 -37.84 -10.01
CA GLN A 400 -39.63 -38.71 -10.10
C GLN A 400 -40.24 -38.64 -8.69
N GLY A 401 -41.50 -38.32 -8.39
CA GLY A 401 -42.75 -38.29 -9.13
C GLY A 401 -43.75 -39.22 -8.41
N ARG A 402 -44.76 -38.70 -7.68
CA ARG A 402 -46.10 -39.32 -7.54
C ARG A 402 -47.12 -38.51 -6.71
N GLN A 403 -48.36 -38.67 -7.16
CA GLN A 403 -49.64 -38.11 -6.71
C GLN A 403 -50.15 -38.68 -5.37
N GLY A 404 -51.14 -37.99 -4.76
CA GLY A 404 -52.08 -38.55 -3.78
C GLY A 404 -52.51 -37.54 -2.72
N GLY A 405 -53.81 -37.31 -2.54
CA GLY A 405 -54.37 -36.18 -1.80
C GLY A 405 -54.87 -36.47 -0.37
N SER A 406 -55.40 -35.39 0.22
CA SER A 406 -56.20 -35.22 1.46
C SER A 406 -55.55 -35.59 2.80
N ALA A 407 -55.26 -34.59 3.65
CA ALA A 407 -56.18 -34.12 4.71
C ALA A 407 -55.49 -33.12 5.67
N GLN A 408 -56.11 -31.94 5.78
CA GLN A 408 -56.26 -31.03 6.92
C GLN A 408 -55.08 -30.59 7.84
N SER A 409 -55.03 -29.25 7.93
CA SER A 409 -54.87 -28.40 9.11
C SER A 409 -53.47 -27.83 9.41
N GLY A 410 -53.43 -26.49 9.56
CA GLY A 410 -52.31 -25.79 10.22
C GLY A 410 -51.62 -24.68 9.41
N VAL A 411 -52.35 -23.59 9.18
CA VAL A 411 -51.90 -22.17 9.17
C VAL A 411 -50.39 -21.88 8.98
N GLY A 412 -50.06 -21.17 7.89
CA GLY A 412 -48.91 -20.23 7.86
C GLY A 412 -47.96 -20.30 6.65
N GLN A 413 -48.39 -19.94 5.44
CA GLN A 413 -47.49 -19.50 4.37
C GLN A 413 -47.18 -18.00 4.50
N GLY A 414 -45.93 -17.59 4.24
CA GLY A 414 -45.64 -16.17 3.95
C GLY A 414 -44.17 -15.75 3.97
N GLY A 415 -43.41 -16.10 2.93
CA GLY A 415 -42.34 -15.27 2.35
C GLY A 415 -41.22 -14.73 3.25
N ALA A 416 -40.09 -15.43 3.32
CA ALA A 416 -38.81 -14.82 3.70
C ALA A 416 -38.28 -13.95 2.54
N GLY A 417 -38.92 -12.80 2.32
CA GLY A 417 -38.54 -11.77 1.36
C GLY A 417 -38.49 -10.40 2.05
N GLN A 418 -37.39 -9.66 1.82
CA GLN A 418 -37.13 -8.27 2.24
C GLN A 418 -37.09 -7.92 3.74
N GLY A 419 -37.84 -8.56 4.64
CA GLY A 419 -37.90 -8.18 6.07
C GLY A 419 -36.56 -8.34 6.84
N GLY A 420 -35.82 -9.42 6.60
CA GLY A 420 -34.55 -9.70 7.29
C GLY A 420 -33.35 -8.84 6.85
N ARG A 421 -33.49 -8.07 5.76
CA ARG A 421 -32.51 -7.06 5.34
C ARG A 421 -32.81 -5.69 5.94
N PHE A 422 -34.08 -5.39 6.19
CA PHE A 422 -34.51 -4.12 6.77
C PHE A 422 -34.18 -4.03 8.26
N MET A 423 -34.31 -5.13 9.01
CA MET A 423 -33.96 -5.16 10.43
C MET A 423 -32.47 -4.92 10.69
N ARG A 424 -31.58 -5.37 9.79
CA ARG A 424 -30.12 -5.12 9.87
C ARG A 424 -29.71 -3.67 9.63
N LEU A 425 -30.59 -2.86 9.05
CA LEU A 425 -30.39 -1.42 8.84
C LEU A 425 -30.79 -0.59 10.06
N LEU A 426 -31.60 -1.15 10.96
CA LEU A 426 -32.13 -0.48 12.14
C LEU A 426 -31.35 -0.76 13.42
N ASP A 427 -30.68 -1.91 13.47
CA ASP A 427 -29.79 -2.35 14.54
C ASP A 427 -28.47 -1.55 14.50
N ARG A 428 -28.44 -0.41 15.21
CA ARG A 428 -27.29 0.52 15.20
C ARG A 428 -26.19 0.09 16.15
N ASN A 429 -26.50 -0.72 17.15
CA ASN A 429 -25.55 -1.28 18.09
C ASN A 429 -25.02 -2.66 17.65
N HIS A 430 -25.58 -3.24 16.59
CA HIS A 430 -25.18 -4.50 15.96
C HIS A 430 -25.27 -5.73 16.88
N ASP A 431 -26.24 -5.75 17.79
CA ASP A 431 -26.48 -6.85 18.73
C ASP A 431 -27.47 -7.90 18.21
N GLY A 432 -28.06 -7.69 17.04
CA GLY A 432 -29.03 -8.57 16.40
C GLY A 432 -30.48 -8.34 16.84
N VAL A 433 -30.75 -7.37 17.70
CA VAL A 433 -32.08 -7.10 18.28
C VAL A 433 -32.46 -5.62 18.16
N VAL A 434 -33.38 -5.30 17.24
CA VAL A 434 -33.83 -3.91 17.03
C VAL A 434 -34.80 -3.48 18.15
N ASP A 435 -34.37 -2.55 18.99
CA ASP A 435 -35.17 -2.04 20.11
C ASP A 435 -36.18 -0.93 19.69
N GLN A 436 -37.08 -0.54 20.61
CA GLN A 436 -38.09 0.50 20.34
C GLN A 436 -37.49 1.90 20.14
N LYS A 437 -36.34 2.17 20.76
CA LYS A 437 -35.64 3.46 20.70
C LYS A 437 -34.99 3.65 19.32
N GLU A 438 -34.39 2.61 18.78
CA GLU A 438 -33.82 2.57 17.42
C GLU A 438 -34.91 2.74 16.35
N LYS A 439 -36.05 2.05 16.51
CA LYS A 439 -37.23 2.22 15.64
C LYS A 439 -37.77 3.65 15.68
N GLN A 440 -37.71 4.32 16.83
CA GLN A 440 -38.17 5.71 16.97
C GLN A 440 -37.22 6.70 16.29
N VAL A 441 -35.89 6.50 16.42
CA VAL A 441 -34.88 7.33 15.74
C VAL A 441 -35.05 7.27 14.23
N PHE A 442 -35.32 6.09 13.69
CA PHE A 442 -35.53 5.91 12.25
C PHE A 442 -36.85 6.53 11.76
N ARG A 443 -37.94 6.41 12.52
CA ARG A 443 -39.21 7.11 12.21
C ARG A 443 -39.03 8.63 12.18
N ASN A 444 -38.26 9.18 13.13
CA ASN A 444 -37.96 10.60 13.16
C ASN A 444 -37.09 11.03 11.96
N PHE A 445 -36.16 10.18 11.51
CA PHE A 445 -35.36 10.43 10.31
C PHE A 445 -36.20 10.46 9.04
N LEU A 446 -37.13 9.51 8.87
CA LEU A 446 -38.03 9.47 7.71
C LEU A 446 -38.98 10.68 7.67
N GLN A 447 -39.51 11.09 8.82
CA GLN A 447 -40.36 12.29 8.91
C GLN A 447 -39.58 13.57 8.57
N ARG A 448 -38.30 13.67 8.97
CA ARG A 448 -37.44 14.80 8.58
C ARG A 448 -37.16 14.82 7.08
N LYS A 449 -36.95 13.66 6.47
CA LYS A 449 -36.71 13.54 5.03
C LYS A 449 -37.95 13.88 4.21
N GLN A 450 -39.13 13.45 4.65
CA GLN A 450 -40.40 13.85 4.03
C GLN A 450 -40.66 15.35 4.15
N LYS A 451 -40.42 15.95 5.33
CA LYS A 451 -40.55 17.41 5.50
C LYS A 451 -39.58 18.20 4.62
N ALA A 452 -38.35 17.71 4.42
CA ALA A 452 -37.37 18.35 3.54
C ALA A 452 -37.75 18.26 2.06
N SER A 453 -38.38 17.16 1.62
CA SER A 453 -38.88 17.04 0.24
C SER A 453 -40.17 17.84 -0.03
N SER A 454 -40.90 18.22 1.01
CA SER A 454 -42.12 19.03 0.90
C SER A 454 -41.87 20.54 0.98
N SER A 455 -40.62 20.95 1.21
CA SER A 455 -40.20 22.37 1.23
C SER A 455 -39.44 22.79 -0.04
N GLU A 456 -39.29 21.87 -1.01
CA GLU A 456 -38.70 22.12 -2.34
C GLU A 456 -39.73 22.01 -3.48
N GLN A 457 -41.04 22.00 -3.13
CA GLN A 457 -42.17 22.26 -4.04
C GLN A 457 -42.93 23.46 -3.49
#